data_AF-A0A7X7GWV8-F1
#
_entry.id   AF-A0A7X7GWV8-F1
#
_cell.length_a   1.000
_cell.length_b   1.000
_cell.length_c   1.000
_cell.angle_alpha   90.00
_cell.angle_beta   90.00
_cell.angle_gamma   90.00
#
_symmetry.space_group_name_H-M   'P 1'
#
loop_
_entity.id
_entity.type
_entity.pdbx_description
1 polymer ?
#
loop_
_entity_poly.entity_id
_entity_poly.type
_entity_poly.pdbx_seq_one_letter_code
_entity_poly.pdbx_strand_id
1 'polypeptide(L)'
;MSVAPPEDVADVTVPLKEARSPSSPGVEARFVQPVLRILTHETSTRGAGLLRIGLACVLWARWADELLPLRRIVHPSVSVLFFVATTCLFVGLASRWAAALCGILGMILVHGYGIAGGHEPWTHHHTTLLAHLPLLLALTSCGRSYSVDRWLALRRAQRTGALPPEERGPSYGLRLIALQISVLYFFSSYDKLNPGWLSGERLEAIFGWFYWGSDGPDWPWLSWVALLAGTGTVALELALAVGLWLPRARPWLMPLGLALHGIFYVMLPVSTFSATVWCAYLAFLDQDRLHAFLDELQGHRPKRLDAIERRS
;
A
#
# COMPACT_ATOMS: atom_id res chain seq x y z
N MET A 1 74.07 -31.49 -51.95
CA MET A 1 73.00 -31.47 -50.93
C MET A 1 72.23 -30.18 -51.13
N SER A 2 71.04 -30.30 -51.71
CA SER A 2 70.15 -29.21 -52.12
C SER A 2 69.17 -28.95 -50.99
N VAL A 3 69.03 -27.69 -50.57
CA VAL A 3 67.92 -27.24 -49.73
C VAL A 3 67.36 -25.99 -50.40
N ALA A 4 66.25 -26.17 -51.11
CA ALA A 4 65.43 -25.08 -51.62
C ALA A 4 64.69 -24.41 -50.44
N PRO A 5 64.50 -23.08 -50.45
CA PRO A 5 63.64 -22.40 -49.50
C PRO A 5 62.16 -22.66 -49.82
N PRO A 6 61.28 -22.82 -48.81
CA PRO A 6 59.87 -23.06 -49.04
C PRO A 6 59.09 -21.78 -49.36
N GLU A 7 57.97 -22.02 -50.03
CA GLU A 7 57.10 -21.13 -50.81
C GLU A 7 56.35 -20.04 -50.02
N ASP A 8 55.94 -19.03 -50.77
CA ASP A 8 55.02 -17.94 -50.44
C ASP A 8 53.80 -18.39 -49.62
N VAL A 9 53.65 -17.82 -48.42
CA VAL A 9 52.36 -17.79 -47.72
C VAL A 9 51.71 -16.44 -47.99
N ALA A 10 50.69 -16.48 -48.83
CA ALA A 10 49.88 -15.35 -49.23
C ALA A 10 49.31 -14.58 -48.03
N ASP A 11 49.41 -13.25 -48.14
CA ASP A 11 48.80 -12.23 -47.29
C ASP A 11 47.26 -12.34 -47.33
N VAL A 12 46.68 -13.04 -46.36
CA VAL A 12 45.22 -13.05 -46.15
C VAL A 12 44.85 -11.86 -45.28
N THR A 13 44.65 -10.73 -45.95
CA THR A 13 43.95 -9.58 -45.40
C THR A 13 42.52 -10.00 -45.03
N VAL A 14 42.25 -10.16 -43.74
CA VAL A 14 40.89 -10.38 -43.22
C VAL A 14 40.11 -9.08 -43.38
N PRO A 15 39.01 -9.03 -44.15
CA PRO A 15 38.24 -7.81 -44.28
C PRO A 15 37.52 -7.52 -42.97
N LEU A 16 37.66 -6.27 -42.50
CA LEU A 16 36.88 -5.67 -41.42
C LEU A 16 35.39 -5.80 -41.77
N LYS A 17 34.76 -6.85 -41.26
CA LYS A 17 33.33 -7.09 -41.38
C LYS A 17 32.61 -5.99 -40.62
N GLU A 18 32.01 -5.10 -41.41
CA GLU A 18 30.97 -4.13 -41.09
C GLU A 18 30.43 -4.19 -39.66
N ALA A 19 30.65 -3.11 -38.92
CA ALA A 19 29.92 -2.81 -37.70
C ALA A 19 28.42 -2.84 -38.01
N ARG A 20 27.75 -3.94 -37.65
CA ARG A 20 26.29 -4.03 -37.67
C ARG A 20 25.75 -2.89 -36.81
N SER A 21 24.92 -2.04 -37.42
CA SER A 21 24.06 -1.11 -36.69
C SER A 21 23.27 -1.87 -35.61
N PRO A 22 23.00 -1.27 -34.44
CA PRO A 22 22.28 -1.95 -33.39
C PRO A 22 20.90 -2.34 -33.91
N SER A 23 20.69 -3.64 -34.10
CA SER A 23 19.40 -4.22 -34.43
C SER A 23 18.37 -3.72 -33.41
N SER A 24 17.21 -3.28 -33.90
CA SER A 24 16.08 -2.86 -33.06
C SER A 24 15.90 -3.80 -31.86
N PRO A 25 15.70 -3.27 -30.64
CA PRO A 25 15.56 -4.11 -29.45
C PRO A 25 14.50 -5.18 -29.70
N GLY A 26 14.91 -6.44 -29.55
CA GLY A 26 14.04 -7.60 -29.77
C GLY A 26 12.75 -7.51 -28.96
N VAL A 27 11.72 -8.25 -29.38
CA VAL A 27 10.40 -8.27 -28.71
C VAL A 27 10.53 -8.47 -27.20
N GLU A 28 11.46 -9.32 -26.75
CA GLU A 28 11.78 -9.52 -25.33
C GLU A 28 12.22 -8.24 -24.62
N ALA A 29 13.10 -7.44 -25.23
CA ALA A 29 13.57 -6.19 -24.63
C ALA A 29 12.45 -5.14 -24.52
N ARG A 30 11.43 -5.17 -25.40
CA ARG A 30 10.29 -4.24 -25.32
C ARG A 30 9.32 -4.56 -24.18
N PHE A 31 9.15 -5.83 -23.82
CA PHE A 31 8.19 -6.24 -22.78
C PHE A 31 8.85 -6.50 -21.42
N VAL A 32 10.06 -7.06 -21.39
CA VAL A 32 10.73 -7.46 -20.15
C VAL A 32 11.37 -6.27 -19.43
N GLN A 33 11.98 -5.34 -20.16
CA GLN A 33 12.67 -4.19 -19.56
C GLN A 33 11.75 -3.26 -18.74
N PRO A 34 10.52 -2.92 -19.19
CA PRO A 34 9.60 -2.12 -18.38
C PRO A 34 9.20 -2.83 -17.08
N VAL A 35 8.93 -4.14 -17.14
CA VAL A 35 8.55 -4.94 -15.97
C VAL A 35 9.72 -5.03 -14.99
N LEU A 36 10.91 -5.37 -15.48
CA LEU A 36 12.13 -5.39 -14.67
C LEU A 36 12.36 -4.03 -14.02
N ARG A 37 12.23 -2.93 -14.77
CA ARG A 37 12.37 -1.57 -14.20
C ARG A 37 11.38 -1.31 -13.07
N ILE A 38 10.14 -1.78 -13.15
CA ILE A 38 9.16 -1.64 -12.06
C ILE A 38 9.56 -2.49 -10.85
N LEU A 39 10.03 -3.71 -11.07
CA LEU A 39 10.40 -4.65 -10.02
C LEU A 39 11.70 -4.26 -9.30
N THR A 40 12.67 -3.69 -10.03
CA THR A 40 13.98 -3.30 -9.51
C THR A 40 14.06 -1.84 -9.06
N HIS A 41 13.07 -1.02 -9.37
CA HIS A 41 13.05 0.38 -8.94
C HIS A 41 12.95 0.47 -7.41
N GLU A 42 14.04 0.93 -6.80
CA GLU A 42 14.10 1.19 -5.37
C GLU A 42 13.63 2.60 -5.01
N THR A 43 12.96 2.70 -3.88
CA THR A 43 12.49 3.98 -3.32
C THR A 43 12.60 3.97 -1.80
N SER A 44 12.39 5.12 -1.18
CA SER A 44 12.38 5.24 0.29
C SER A 44 11.39 4.27 0.93
N THR A 45 11.80 3.68 2.05
CA THR A 45 11.01 2.70 2.83
C THR A 45 10.26 3.33 4.01
N ARG A 46 10.41 4.65 4.23
CA ARG A 46 9.76 5.37 5.32
C ARG A 46 8.24 5.31 5.26
N GLY A 47 7.64 5.49 4.08
CA GLY A 47 6.19 5.36 3.90
C GLY A 47 5.69 3.95 4.21
N ALA A 48 6.44 2.91 3.83
CA ALA A 48 6.12 1.53 4.22
C ALA A 48 6.25 1.28 5.74
N GLY A 49 7.22 1.93 6.40
CA GLY A 49 7.36 1.89 7.85
C GLY A 49 6.19 2.58 8.58
N LEU A 50 5.74 3.73 8.09
CA LEU A 50 4.55 4.42 8.64
C LEU A 50 3.27 3.63 8.39
N LEU A 51 3.12 3.06 7.19
CA LEU A 51 2.00 2.17 6.85
C LEU A 51 1.93 0.97 7.80
N ARG A 52 3.08 0.36 8.11
CA ARG A 52 3.17 -0.75 9.08
C ARG A 52 2.62 -0.37 10.46
N ILE A 53 3.06 0.77 10.98
CA ILE A 53 2.62 1.28 12.29
C ILE A 53 1.11 1.54 12.26
N GLY A 54 0.63 2.25 11.23
CA GLY A 54 -0.79 2.55 11.05
C GLY A 54 -1.66 1.30 10.96
N LEU A 55 -1.28 0.31 10.16
CA LEU A 55 -2.04 -0.95 10.02
C LEU A 55 -2.09 -1.74 11.33
N ALA A 56 -1.01 -1.78 12.11
CA ALA A 56 -1.04 -2.43 13.42
C ALA A 56 -2.05 -1.75 14.37
N CYS A 57 -2.09 -0.41 14.38
CA CYS A 57 -3.09 0.33 15.15
C CYS A 57 -4.53 0.04 14.69
N VAL A 58 -4.76 -0.04 13.37
CA VAL A 58 -6.11 -0.33 12.84
C VAL A 58 -6.53 -1.77 13.12
N LEU A 59 -5.60 -2.74 13.08
CA LEU A 59 -5.86 -4.12 13.49
C LEU A 59 -6.31 -4.18 14.96
N TRP A 60 -5.63 -3.46 15.86
CA TRP A 60 -6.06 -3.36 17.25
C TRP A 60 -7.42 -2.69 17.40
N ALA A 61 -7.61 -1.55 16.74
CA ALA A 61 -8.89 -0.83 16.79
C ALA A 61 -10.07 -1.68 16.30
N ARG A 62 -9.85 -2.56 15.32
CA ARG A 62 -10.90 -3.43 14.80
C ARG A 62 -11.15 -4.66 15.68
N TRP A 63 -10.10 -5.37 16.09
CA TRP A 63 -10.25 -6.74 16.60
C TRP A 63 -9.75 -6.95 18.04
N ALA A 64 -9.02 -6.02 18.66
CA ALA A 64 -8.41 -6.28 19.97
C ALA A 64 -9.45 -6.61 21.05
N ASP A 65 -10.56 -5.86 21.10
CA ASP A 65 -11.62 -6.06 22.09
C ASP A 65 -12.29 -7.44 21.93
N GLU A 66 -12.57 -7.84 20.69
CA GLU A 66 -13.22 -9.11 20.36
C GLU A 66 -12.27 -10.32 20.53
N LEU A 67 -10.98 -10.12 20.35
CA LEU A 67 -9.95 -11.15 20.47
C LEU A 67 -9.36 -11.27 21.86
N LEU A 68 -9.88 -10.57 22.87
CA LEU A 68 -9.47 -10.80 24.26
C LEU A 68 -9.62 -12.30 24.62
N PRO A 69 -8.56 -12.99 25.09
CA PRO A 69 -8.61 -14.44 25.32
C PRO A 69 -9.75 -14.90 26.24
N LEU A 70 -10.21 -14.02 27.13
CA LEU A 70 -11.30 -14.28 28.07
C LEU A 70 -12.68 -14.30 27.41
N ARG A 71 -12.88 -13.64 26.26
CA ARG A 71 -14.17 -13.61 25.54
C ARG A 71 -14.49 -14.90 24.82
N ARG A 72 -13.48 -15.73 24.51
CA ARG A 72 -13.59 -17.03 23.84
C ARG A 72 -14.40 -17.04 22.53
N ILE A 73 -14.43 -15.92 21.81
CA ILE A 73 -15.00 -15.85 20.44
C ILE A 73 -14.19 -16.72 19.48
N VAL A 74 -12.86 -16.75 19.68
CA VAL A 74 -11.93 -17.63 18.95
C VAL A 74 -11.18 -18.53 19.91
N HIS A 75 -10.48 -19.52 19.35
CA HIS A 75 -9.56 -20.32 20.13
C HIS A 75 -8.48 -19.43 20.79
N PRO A 76 -8.17 -19.58 22.10
CA PRO A 76 -7.25 -18.68 22.81
C PRO A 76 -5.86 -18.56 22.19
N SER A 77 -5.37 -19.59 21.50
CA SER A 77 -4.10 -19.51 20.77
C SER A 77 -4.12 -18.50 19.63
N VAL A 78 -5.26 -18.36 18.93
CA VAL A 78 -5.42 -17.37 17.86
C VAL A 78 -5.39 -15.96 18.44
N SER A 79 -6.08 -15.74 19.56
CA SER A 79 -6.03 -14.47 20.31
C SER A 79 -4.61 -14.09 20.73
N VAL A 80 -3.89 -15.01 21.39
CA VAL A 80 -2.50 -14.76 21.83
C VAL A 80 -1.61 -14.47 20.62
N LEU A 81 -1.73 -15.27 19.56
CA LEU A 81 -0.92 -15.10 18.35
C LEU A 81 -1.23 -13.77 17.64
N PHE A 82 -2.48 -13.32 17.64
CA PHE A 82 -2.87 -12.00 17.14
C PHE A 82 -2.15 -10.89 17.90
N PHE A 83 -2.19 -10.86 19.24
CA PHE A 83 -1.53 -9.81 20.02
C PHE A 83 -0.01 -9.83 19.86
N VAL A 84 0.61 -11.02 19.83
CA VAL A 84 2.05 -11.15 19.58
C VAL A 84 2.41 -10.66 18.18
N ALA A 85 1.71 -11.12 17.14
CA ALA A 85 2.00 -10.77 15.76
C ALA A 85 1.82 -9.26 15.51
N THR A 86 0.73 -8.68 15.99
CA THR A 86 0.43 -7.24 15.82
C THR A 86 1.36 -6.36 16.64
N THR A 87 1.80 -6.79 17.82
CA THR A 87 2.84 -6.08 18.59
C THR A 87 4.18 -6.09 17.88
N CYS A 88 4.62 -7.26 17.38
CA CYS A 88 5.81 -7.39 16.55
C CYS A 88 5.70 -6.52 15.29
N LEU A 89 4.51 -6.47 14.67
CA LEU A 89 4.24 -5.62 13.52
C LEU A 89 4.35 -4.13 13.90
N PHE A 90 3.79 -3.70 15.02
CA PHE A 90 3.79 -2.31 15.48
C PHE A 90 5.20 -1.79 15.79
N VAL A 91 6.01 -2.57 16.52
CA VAL A 91 7.39 -2.18 16.86
C VAL A 91 8.37 -2.43 15.71
N GLY A 92 7.98 -3.27 14.74
CA GLY A 92 8.81 -3.64 13.59
C GLY A 92 9.91 -4.63 13.97
N LEU A 93 9.54 -5.70 14.67
CA LEU A 93 10.37 -6.87 14.93
C LEU A 93 9.99 -7.98 13.96
N ALA A 94 10.96 -8.51 13.21
CA ALA A 94 10.73 -9.47 12.13
C ALA A 94 9.62 -8.98 11.17
N SER A 95 9.67 -7.70 10.81
CA SER A 95 8.54 -6.91 10.29
C SER A 95 7.78 -7.57 9.15
N ARG A 96 8.48 -8.18 8.19
CA ARG A 96 7.85 -8.86 7.03
C ARG A 96 7.11 -10.13 7.45
N TRP A 97 7.68 -10.91 8.37
CA TRP A 97 7.06 -12.10 8.91
C TRP A 97 5.89 -11.76 9.82
N ALA A 98 6.03 -10.73 10.67
CA ALA A 98 4.94 -10.21 11.47
C ALA A 98 3.77 -9.73 10.59
N ALA A 99 4.06 -9.04 9.48
CA ALA A 99 3.05 -8.58 8.54
C ALA A 99 2.34 -9.76 7.85
N ALA A 100 3.09 -10.75 7.36
CA ALA A 100 2.54 -11.96 6.77
C ALA A 100 1.64 -12.71 7.75
N LEU A 101 2.11 -12.89 8.99
CA LEU A 101 1.35 -13.57 10.04
C LEU A 101 0.08 -12.80 10.40
N CYS A 102 0.13 -11.47 10.55
CA CYS A 102 -1.06 -10.65 10.79
C CYS A 102 -2.09 -10.80 9.66
N GLY A 103 -1.62 -10.84 8.42
CA GLY A 103 -2.49 -11.04 7.25
C GLY A 103 -3.11 -12.43 7.22
N ILE A 104 -2.33 -13.48 7.47
CA ILE A 104 -2.81 -14.86 7.56
C ILE A 104 -3.85 -15.00 8.68
N LEU A 105 -3.57 -14.44 9.86
CA LEU A 105 -4.52 -14.42 10.96
C LEU A 105 -5.80 -13.67 10.59
N GLY A 106 -5.68 -12.50 9.95
CA GLY A 106 -6.84 -11.77 9.43
C GLY A 106 -7.69 -12.63 8.48
N MET A 107 -7.06 -13.38 7.58
CA MET A 107 -7.77 -14.30 6.68
C MET A 107 -8.42 -15.46 7.43
N ILE A 108 -7.79 -16.01 8.46
CA ILE A 108 -8.37 -17.03 9.35
C ILE A 108 -9.58 -16.47 10.10
N LEU A 109 -9.51 -15.24 10.60
CA LEU A 109 -10.62 -14.58 11.27
C LEU A 109 -11.79 -14.39 10.30
N VAL A 110 -11.57 -13.78 9.14
CA VAL A 110 -12.62 -13.51 8.15
C VAL A 110 -13.25 -14.80 7.61
N HIS A 111 -12.44 -15.73 7.10
CA HIS A 111 -12.98 -16.92 6.42
C HIS A 111 -13.29 -18.08 7.37
N GLY A 112 -12.43 -18.32 8.36
CA GLY A 112 -12.58 -19.44 9.29
C GLY A 112 -13.65 -19.18 10.33
N TYR A 113 -13.57 -18.06 11.05
CA TYR A 113 -14.52 -17.74 12.11
C TYR A 113 -15.71 -16.90 11.63
N GLY A 114 -15.48 -15.97 10.71
CA GLY A 114 -16.53 -15.14 10.12
C GLY A 114 -17.47 -15.94 9.23
N ILE A 115 -16.98 -16.34 8.05
CA ILE A 115 -17.80 -17.01 7.04
C ILE A 115 -18.16 -18.44 7.47
N ALA A 116 -17.17 -19.30 7.77
CA ALA A 116 -17.44 -20.69 8.11
C ALA A 116 -17.98 -20.87 9.54
N GLY A 117 -17.58 -20.00 10.48
CA GLY A 117 -18.04 -20.02 11.87
C GLY A 117 -19.31 -19.21 12.14
N GLY A 118 -19.84 -18.49 11.15
CA GLY A 118 -21.09 -17.72 11.26
C GLY A 118 -20.97 -16.41 12.04
N HIS A 119 -19.77 -15.89 12.29
CA HIS A 119 -19.58 -14.61 12.96
C HIS A 119 -19.68 -13.44 11.95
N GLU A 120 -20.92 -13.06 11.65
CA GLU A 120 -21.29 -12.07 10.62
C GLU A 120 -20.48 -10.76 10.63
N PRO A 121 -20.18 -10.13 11.80
CA PRO A 121 -19.43 -8.87 11.85
C PRO A 121 -18.04 -8.92 11.19
N TRP A 122 -17.49 -10.11 10.96
CA TRP A 122 -16.18 -10.32 10.33
C TRP A 122 -16.22 -10.55 8.83
N THR A 123 -17.41 -10.69 8.25
CA THR A 123 -17.59 -11.07 6.84
C THR A 123 -17.65 -9.88 5.89
N HIS A 124 -17.69 -8.65 6.41
CA HIS A 124 -17.78 -7.45 5.60
C HIS A 124 -16.53 -7.21 4.74
N HIS A 125 -16.69 -6.65 3.54
CA HIS A 125 -15.57 -6.40 2.61
C HIS A 125 -14.43 -5.55 3.22
N HIS A 126 -14.73 -4.68 4.19
CA HIS A 126 -13.71 -3.86 4.84
C HIS A 126 -12.80 -4.63 5.80
N THR A 127 -13.29 -5.68 6.47
CA THR A 127 -12.44 -6.57 7.30
C THR A 127 -11.56 -7.43 6.41
N THR A 128 -12.08 -7.85 5.26
CA THR A 128 -11.32 -8.52 4.21
C THR A 128 -10.17 -7.64 3.72
N LEU A 129 -10.40 -6.37 3.39
CA LEU A 129 -9.33 -5.45 2.99
C LEU A 129 -8.25 -5.32 4.09
N LEU A 130 -8.66 -5.16 5.34
CA LEU A 130 -7.74 -5.07 6.49
C LEU A 130 -6.90 -6.35 6.66
N ALA A 131 -7.42 -7.52 6.32
CA ALA A 131 -6.66 -8.77 6.29
C ALA A 131 -5.67 -8.85 5.11
N HIS A 132 -6.00 -8.30 3.94
CA HIS A 132 -5.15 -8.32 2.76
C HIS A 132 -3.94 -7.38 2.85
N LEU A 133 -4.12 -6.17 3.41
CA LEU A 133 -3.05 -5.17 3.42
C LEU A 133 -1.78 -5.62 4.16
N PRO A 134 -1.82 -6.31 5.32
CA PRO A 134 -0.62 -6.87 5.94
C PRO A 134 0.09 -7.92 5.09
N LEU A 135 -0.65 -8.74 4.31
CA LEU A 135 -0.04 -9.68 3.35
C LEU A 135 0.76 -8.93 2.28
N LEU A 136 0.18 -7.86 1.72
CA LEU A 136 0.87 -7.03 0.74
C LEU A 136 2.03 -6.25 1.37
N LEU A 137 1.88 -5.81 2.62
CA LEU A 137 2.92 -5.14 3.39
C LEU A 137 4.14 -6.06 3.62
N ALA A 138 3.94 -7.36 3.78
CA ALA A 138 5.03 -8.35 3.90
C ALA A 138 5.94 -8.40 2.65
N LEU A 139 5.42 -7.97 1.50
CA LEU A 139 6.15 -7.85 0.24
C LEU A 139 6.93 -6.53 0.14
N THR A 140 6.76 -5.61 1.09
CA THR A 140 7.52 -4.37 1.18
C THR A 140 8.77 -4.52 2.05
N SER A 141 9.62 -3.50 2.03
CA SER A 141 10.73 -3.35 2.98
C SER A 141 10.33 -2.56 4.24
N CYS A 142 9.13 -2.81 4.80
CA CYS A 142 8.57 -2.08 5.96
C CYS A 142 9.37 -2.17 7.26
N GLY A 143 10.35 -3.08 7.34
CA GLY A 143 11.29 -3.21 8.44
C GLY A 143 12.58 -2.39 8.27
N ARG A 144 12.78 -1.67 7.16
CA ARG A 144 14.00 -0.87 6.94
C ARG A 144 13.94 0.55 7.52
N SER A 145 12.76 1.02 7.92
CA SER A 145 12.52 2.35 8.53
C SER A 145 11.61 2.23 9.76
N TYR A 146 11.88 3.07 10.77
CA TYR A 146 11.07 3.21 12.00
C TYR A 146 10.78 1.89 12.75
N SER A 147 11.73 0.95 12.75
CA SER A 147 11.54 -0.43 13.25
C SER A 147 12.66 -0.86 14.19
N VAL A 148 12.37 -1.83 15.05
CA VAL A 148 13.38 -2.56 15.84
C VAL A 148 14.37 -3.28 14.92
N ASP A 149 13.92 -3.86 13.81
CA ASP A 149 14.78 -4.50 12.81
C ASP A 149 15.89 -3.55 12.31
N ARG A 150 15.53 -2.30 11.99
CA ARG A 150 16.48 -1.26 11.57
C ARG A 150 17.44 -0.93 12.70
N TRP A 151 16.93 -0.73 13.90
CA TRP A 151 17.76 -0.39 15.06
C TRP A 151 18.81 -1.48 15.34
N LEU A 152 18.42 -2.75 15.27
CA LEU A 152 19.35 -3.88 15.40
C LEU A 152 20.38 -3.90 14.27
N ALA A 153 19.97 -3.64 13.03
CA ALA A 153 20.86 -3.59 11.87
C ALA A 153 21.88 -2.44 11.98
N LEU A 154 21.47 -1.25 12.45
CA LEU A 154 22.35 -0.12 12.71
C LEU A 154 23.36 -0.44 13.82
N ARG A 155 22.92 -1.04 14.93
CA ARG A 155 23.81 -1.48 16.01
C ARG A 155 24.83 -2.50 15.53
N ARG A 156 24.43 -3.42 14.66
CA ARG A 156 25.36 -4.39 14.05
C ARG A 156 26.40 -3.70 13.18
N ALA A 157 25.98 -2.79 12.30
CA ALA A 157 26.89 -2.04 11.43
C ALA A 157 27.91 -1.22 12.23
N GLN A 158 27.47 -0.54 13.30
CA GLN A 158 28.36 0.19 14.21
C GLN A 158 29.42 -0.72 14.86
N ARG A 159 29.03 -1.92 15.32
CA ARG A 159 29.96 -2.88 15.94
C ARG A 159 30.99 -3.44 14.95
N THR A 160 30.60 -3.64 13.69
CA THR A 160 31.47 -4.20 12.65
C THR A 160 32.21 -3.14 11.84
N GLY A 161 32.02 -1.85 12.14
CA GLY A 161 32.56 -0.74 11.33
C GLY A 161 32.00 -0.67 9.91
N ALA A 162 30.86 -1.32 9.64
CA ALA A 162 30.24 -1.32 8.32
C ALA A 162 29.41 -0.06 8.11
N LEU A 163 29.15 0.29 6.85
CA LEU A 163 28.27 1.41 6.50
C LEU A 163 26.83 1.16 7.01
N PRO A 164 26.12 2.20 7.50
CA PRO A 164 24.73 2.07 7.90
C PRO A 164 23.85 1.59 6.74
N PRO A 165 22.93 0.63 6.96
CA PRO A 165 22.02 0.17 5.92
C PRO A 165 21.07 1.27 5.46
N GLU A 166 20.93 1.41 4.13
CA GLU A 166 20.07 2.43 3.53
C GLU A 166 18.58 2.20 3.79
N GLU A 167 17.80 3.30 3.79
CA GLU A 167 16.34 3.28 3.89
C GLU A 167 15.64 3.04 2.54
N ARG A 168 16.29 2.32 1.63
CA ARG A 168 15.76 2.04 0.30
C ARG A 168 15.36 0.58 0.14
N GLY A 169 14.38 0.34 -0.70
CA GLY A 169 13.90 -1.00 -1.02
C GLY A 169 12.99 -0.98 -2.25
N PRO A 170 12.64 -2.16 -2.77
CA PRO A 170 11.88 -2.27 -4.00
C PRO A 170 10.47 -1.67 -3.86
N SER A 171 10.05 -0.92 -4.88
CA SER A 171 8.78 -0.18 -4.86
C SER A 171 7.55 -1.02 -5.18
N TYR A 172 7.71 -2.25 -5.70
CA TYR A 172 6.58 -3.06 -6.17
C TYR A 172 5.55 -3.38 -5.06
N GLY A 173 6.00 -3.60 -3.82
CA GLY A 173 5.08 -3.92 -2.71
C GLY A 173 4.10 -2.78 -2.42
N LEU A 174 4.60 -1.53 -2.41
CA LEU A 174 3.73 -0.35 -2.27
C LEU A 174 2.81 -0.18 -3.49
N ARG A 175 3.29 -0.48 -4.69
CA ARG A 175 2.45 -0.46 -5.91
C ARG A 175 1.33 -1.50 -5.86
N LEU A 176 1.56 -2.67 -5.27
CA LEU A 176 0.51 -3.68 -5.06
C LEU A 176 -0.54 -3.21 -4.05
N ILE A 177 -0.13 -2.52 -2.98
CA ILE A 177 -1.06 -1.88 -2.04
C ILE A 177 -1.87 -0.79 -2.75
N ALA A 178 -1.23 0.09 -3.52
CA ALA A 178 -1.91 1.10 -4.32
C ALA A 178 -2.91 0.47 -5.31
N LEU A 179 -2.52 -0.63 -5.97
CA LEU A 179 -3.40 -1.39 -6.86
C LEU A 179 -4.59 -1.98 -6.10
N GLN A 180 -4.39 -2.55 -4.92
CA GLN A 180 -5.47 -3.06 -4.08
C GLN A 180 -6.49 -1.97 -3.73
N ILE A 181 -6.04 -0.74 -3.47
CA ILE A 181 -6.93 0.41 -3.23
C ILE A 181 -7.66 0.84 -4.50
N SER A 182 -7.01 0.81 -5.67
CA SER A 182 -7.70 1.04 -6.94
C SER A 182 -8.76 -0.01 -7.25
N VAL A 183 -8.47 -1.28 -7.00
CA VAL A 183 -9.41 -2.40 -7.15
C VAL A 183 -10.60 -2.21 -6.22
N LEU A 184 -10.35 -1.85 -4.96
CA LEU A 184 -11.39 -1.50 -3.99
C LEU A 184 -12.30 -0.40 -4.55
N TYR A 185 -11.75 0.74 -4.98
CA TYR A 185 -12.56 1.84 -5.50
C TYR A 185 -13.36 1.46 -6.74
N PHE A 186 -12.74 0.72 -7.67
CA PHE A 186 -13.42 0.27 -8.89
C PHE A 186 -14.62 -0.61 -8.57
N PHE A 187 -14.43 -1.68 -7.80
CA PHE A 187 -15.52 -2.60 -7.48
C PHE A 187 -16.55 -2.00 -6.51
N SER A 188 -16.11 -1.14 -5.59
CA SER A 188 -16.99 -0.35 -4.71
C SER A 188 -17.91 0.56 -5.52
N SER A 189 -17.40 1.18 -6.59
CA SER A 189 -18.21 1.99 -7.50
C SER A 189 -19.12 1.12 -8.36
N TYR A 190 -18.60 0.01 -8.86
CA TYR A 190 -19.33 -0.91 -9.75
C TYR A 190 -20.57 -1.48 -9.04
N ASP A 191 -20.44 -1.91 -7.79
CA ASP A 191 -21.55 -2.39 -6.98
C ASP A 191 -22.67 -1.33 -6.79
N LYS A 192 -22.26 -0.04 -6.82
CA LYS A 192 -23.16 1.12 -6.71
C LYS A 192 -23.71 1.62 -8.05
N LEU A 193 -23.34 1.02 -9.19
CA LEU A 193 -23.91 1.35 -10.49
C LEU A 193 -25.27 0.66 -10.68
N ASN A 194 -26.19 0.91 -9.77
CA ASN A 194 -27.56 0.41 -9.81
C ASN A 194 -28.55 1.55 -9.53
N PRO A 195 -29.81 1.47 -10.03
CA PRO A 195 -30.78 2.54 -9.88
C PRO A 195 -31.04 2.96 -8.43
N GLY A 196 -31.13 2.01 -7.50
CA GLY A 196 -31.42 2.33 -6.08
C GLY A 196 -30.29 3.08 -5.37
N TRP A 197 -29.04 2.88 -5.78
CA TRP A 197 -27.94 3.70 -5.28
C TRP A 197 -27.88 5.05 -5.98
N LEU A 198 -28.01 5.06 -7.31
CA LEU A 198 -27.90 6.26 -8.13
C LEU A 198 -29.07 7.21 -7.94
N SER A 199 -30.24 6.76 -7.47
CA SER A 199 -31.37 7.64 -7.10
C SER A 199 -31.20 8.25 -5.71
N GLY A 200 -30.29 7.73 -4.87
CA GLY A 200 -30.13 8.13 -3.48
C GLY A 200 -30.96 7.32 -2.48
N GLU A 201 -31.93 6.52 -2.94
CA GLU A 201 -32.81 5.71 -2.07
C GLU A 201 -32.03 4.79 -1.12
N ARG A 202 -30.94 4.19 -1.58
CA ARG A 202 -30.10 3.33 -0.72
C ARG A 202 -29.43 4.11 0.40
N LEU A 203 -29.03 5.36 0.16
CA LEU A 203 -28.46 6.22 1.20
C LEU A 203 -29.54 6.64 2.20
N GLU A 204 -30.72 7.03 1.74
CA GLU A 204 -31.85 7.32 2.63
C GLU A 204 -32.19 6.11 3.51
N ALA A 205 -32.22 4.91 2.93
CA ALA A 205 -32.47 3.67 3.67
C ALA A 205 -31.39 3.38 4.72
N ILE A 206 -30.10 3.63 4.40
CA ILE A 206 -29.00 3.49 5.36
C ILE A 206 -29.18 4.48 6.53
N PHE A 207 -29.49 5.74 6.24
CA PHE A 207 -29.71 6.74 7.29
C PHE A 207 -30.97 6.46 8.11
N GLY A 208 -32.04 5.98 7.48
CA GLY A 208 -33.23 5.48 8.17
C GLY A 208 -32.87 4.36 9.13
N TRP A 209 -32.09 3.38 8.69
CA TRP A 209 -31.67 2.25 9.52
C TRP A 209 -30.80 2.65 10.72
N PHE A 210 -29.83 3.54 10.52
CA PHE A 210 -28.84 3.86 11.58
C PHE A 210 -29.22 5.05 12.47
N TYR A 211 -30.03 6.00 12.00
CA TYR A 211 -30.22 7.28 12.68
C TYR A 211 -31.68 7.65 12.92
N TRP A 212 -32.58 7.43 11.97
CA TRP A 212 -33.94 7.98 12.04
C TRP A 212 -35.03 6.97 12.41
N GLY A 213 -34.79 5.67 12.24
CA GLY A 213 -35.81 4.64 12.43
C GLY A 213 -36.88 4.70 11.35
N SER A 214 -38.15 4.41 11.72
CA SER A 214 -39.28 4.41 10.79
C SER A 214 -39.73 5.82 10.38
N ASP A 215 -39.46 6.82 11.22
CA ASP A 215 -40.03 8.16 11.11
C ASP A 215 -38.92 9.15 10.70
N GLY A 216 -38.47 8.99 9.46
CA GLY A 216 -37.47 9.85 8.83
C GLY A 216 -37.90 11.32 8.75
N PRO A 217 -36.96 12.26 8.65
CA PRO A 217 -37.29 13.66 8.44
C PRO A 217 -37.92 13.90 7.07
N ASP A 218 -39.11 14.51 7.04
CA ASP A 218 -39.85 14.88 5.81
C ASP A 218 -39.28 16.12 5.10
N TRP A 219 -37.95 16.25 5.05
CA TRP A 219 -37.32 17.42 4.47
C TRP A 219 -37.35 17.37 2.94
N PRO A 220 -37.93 18.38 2.25
CA PRO A 220 -38.12 18.33 0.79
C PRO A 220 -36.83 18.23 -0.05
N TRP A 221 -35.68 18.56 0.55
CA TRP A 221 -34.37 18.56 -0.08
C TRP A 221 -33.55 17.30 0.21
N LEU A 222 -34.02 16.43 1.12
CA LEU A 222 -33.24 15.27 1.56
C LEU A 222 -32.93 14.32 0.39
N SER A 223 -33.93 14.02 -0.44
CA SER A 223 -33.73 13.14 -1.60
C SER A 223 -32.81 13.74 -2.65
N TRP A 224 -32.80 15.06 -2.82
CA TRP A 224 -31.82 15.72 -3.69
C TRP A 224 -30.41 15.60 -3.14
N VAL A 225 -30.23 15.74 -1.82
CA VAL A 225 -28.92 15.54 -1.17
C VAL A 225 -28.48 14.10 -1.30
N ALA A 226 -29.38 13.13 -1.05
CA ALA A 226 -29.08 11.71 -1.21
C ALA A 226 -28.72 11.34 -2.65
N LEU A 227 -29.45 11.87 -3.63
CA LEU A 227 -29.15 11.71 -5.06
C LEU A 227 -27.73 12.21 -5.40
N LEU A 228 -27.42 13.45 -5.01
CA LEU A 228 -26.12 14.07 -5.28
C LEU A 228 -24.99 13.35 -4.53
N ALA A 229 -25.22 12.91 -3.31
CA ALA A 229 -24.26 12.14 -2.53
C ALA A 229 -24.02 10.75 -3.15
N GLY A 230 -25.08 10.06 -3.58
CA GLY A 230 -25.02 8.74 -4.20
C GLY A 230 -24.24 8.78 -5.51
N THR A 231 -24.68 9.63 -6.45
CA THR A 231 -24.02 9.82 -7.75
C THR A 231 -22.61 10.39 -7.61
N GLY A 232 -22.42 11.37 -6.73
CA GLY A 232 -21.12 11.99 -6.46
C GLY A 232 -20.11 11.01 -5.86
N THR A 233 -20.55 10.13 -4.96
CA THR A 233 -19.70 9.07 -4.40
C THR A 233 -19.23 8.12 -5.51
N VAL A 234 -20.13 7.66 -6.38
CA VAL A 234 -19.78 6.75 -7.49
C VAL A 234 -18.81 7.43 -8.47
N ALA A 235 -19.09 8.67 -8.86
CA ALA A 235 -18.22 9.42 -9.76
C ALA A 235 -16.83 9.63 -9.16
N LEU A 236 -16.76 9.98 -7.87
CA LEU A 236 -15.50 10.18 -7.17
C LEU A 236 -14.73 8.87 -7.00
N GLU A 237 -15.37 7.78 -6.59
CA GLU A 237 -14.72 6.47 -6.44
C GLU A 237 -14.15 5.98 -7.78
N LEU A 238 -14.88 6.12 -8.90
CA LEU A 238 -14.36 5.81 -10.25
C LEU A 238 -13.16 6.69 -10.61
N ALA A 239 -13.25 7.99 -10.33
CA ALA A 239 -12.15 8.92 -10.56
C ALA A 239 -10.92 8.57 -9.71
N LEU A 240 -11.10 8.12 -8.46
CA LEU A 240 -10.02 7.67 -7.57
C LEU A 240 -9.38 6.38 -8.06
N ALA A 241 -10.17 5.42 -8.56
CA ALA A 241 -9.69 4.12 -9.02
C ALA A 241 -8.56 4.26 -10.06
N VAL A 242 -8.70 5.21 -10.99
CA VAL A 242 -7.72 5.46 -12.07
C VAL A 242 -6.88 6.70 -11.80
N GLY A 243 -7.49 7.80 -11.40
CA GLY A 243 -6.87 9.13 -11.35
C GLY A 243 -5.77 9.25 -10.30
N LEU A 244 -5.75 8.43 -9.24
CA LEU A 244 -4.64 8.39 -8.29
C LEU A 244 -3.32 7.96 -8.94
N TRP A 245 -3.35 7.21 -10.04
CA TRP A 245 -2.15 6.84 -10.80
C TRP A 245 -1.60 8.00 -11.64
N LEU A 246 -2.41 8.99 -11.95
CA LEU A 246 -2.05 10.13 -12.78
C LEU A 246 -1.39 11.23 -11.91
N PRO A 247 -0.10 11.56 -12.10
CA PRO A 247 0.59 12.53 -11.25
C PRO A 247 -0.07 13.92 -11.23
N ARG A 248 -0.75 14.30 -12.31
CA ARG A 248 -1.47 15.58 -12.44
C ARG A 248 -2.80 15.61 -11.68
N ALA A 249 -3.51 14.48 -11.60
CA ALA A 249 -4.81 14.41 -10.93
C ALA A 249 -4.66 14.09 -9.43
N ARG A 250 -3.64 13.32 -9.06
CA ARG A 250 -3.35 12.91 -7.68
C ARG A 250 -3.44 14.02 -6.62
N PRO A 251 -2.82 15.21 -6.77
CA PRO A 251 -2.89 16.25 -5.73
C PRO A 251 -4.31 16.77 -5.46
N TRP A 252 -5.22 16.62 -6.42
CA TRP A 252 -6.62 17.02 -6.27
C TRP A 252 -7.50 15.85 -5.76
N LEU A 253 -7.25 14.65 -6.28
CA LEU A 253 -8.04 13.47 -5.93
C LEU A 253 -7.68 12.89 -4.56
N MET A 254 -6.42 12.97 -4.12
CA MET A 254 -6.05 12.50 -2.79
C MET A 254 -6.84 13.20 -1.66
N PRO A 255 -6.89 14.54 -1.57
CA PRO A 255 -7.67 15.20 -0.51
C PRO A 255 -9.16 14.90 -0.63
N LEU A 256 -9.73 14.80 -1.84
CA LEU A 256 -11.13 14.41 -2.02
C LEU A 256 -11.42 13.00 -1.51
N GLY A 257 -10.54 12.04 -1.79
CA GLY A 257 -10.67 10.69 -1.25
C GLY A 257 -10.49 10.63 0.27
N LEU A 258 -9.54 11.39 0.83
CA LEU A 258 -9.39 11.50 2.28
C LEU A 258 -10.65 12.08 2.94
N ALA A 259 -11.24 13.12 2.34
CA ALA A 259 -12.46 13.75 2.81
C ALA A 259 -13.67 12.81 2.71
N LEU A 260 -13.82 12.06 1.60
CA LEU A 260 -14.85 11.04 1.45
C LEU A 260 -14.78 10.00 2.58
N HIS A 261 -13.59 9.48 2.85
CA HIS A 261 -13.38 8.54 3.96
C HIS A 261 -13.60 9.19 5.32
N GLY A 262 -13.34 10.48 5.47
CA GLY A 262 -13.70 11.25 6.66
C GLY A 262 -15.20 11.35 6.87
N ILE A 263 -15.97 11.59 5.81
CA ILE A 263 -17.44 11.57 5.86
C ILE A 263 -17.90 10.16 6.28
N PHE A 264 -17.39 9.10 5.65
CA PHE A 264 -17.74 7.72 6.03
C PHE A 264 -17.35 7.39 7.47
N TYR A 265 -16.23 7.90 7.95
CA TYR A 265 -15.77 7.66 9.32
C TYR A 265 -16.75 8.21 10.36
N VAL A 266 -17.37 9.36 10.08
CA VAL A 266 -18.28 10.04 11.01
C VAL A 266 -19.73 9.58 10.82
N MET A 267 -20.15 9.34 9.57
CA MET A 267 -21.55 9.12 9.19
C MET A 267 -21.93 7.65 9.01
N LEU A 268 -20.98 6.72 9.00
CA LEU A 268 -21.24 5.31 8.80
C LEU A 268 -20.49 4.48 9.85
N PRO A 269 -21.03 3.34 10.32
CA PRO A 269 -20.38 2.49 11.33
C PRO A 269 -19.24 1.64 10.72
N VAL A 270 -18.35 2.27 9.95
CA VAL A 270 -17.21 1.65 9.26
C VAL A 270 -15.91 2.44 9.53
N SER A 271 -15.74 2.97 10.73
CA SER A 271 -14.59 3.82 11.10
C SER A 271 -13.22 3.19 10.80
N THR A 272 -13.06 1.90 11.06
CA THR A 272 -11.80 1.16 10.79
C THR A 272 -11.51 1.02 9.30
N PHE A 273 -12.54 1.04 8.44
CA PHE A 273 -12.35 1.03 6.99
C PHE A 273 -11.68 2.32 6.52
N SER A 274 -12.23 3.47 6.90
CA SER A 274 -11.66 4.78 6.57
C SER A 274 -10.22 4.91 7.07
N ALA A 275 -9.94 4.48 8.31
CA ALA A 275 -8.59 4.48 8.86
C ALA A 275 -7.63 3.57 8.07
N THR A 276 -8.11 2.41 7.62
CA THR A 276 -7.34 1.49 6.75
C THR A 276 -6.97 2.17 5.43
N VAL A 277 -7.93 2.83 4.78
CA VAL A 277 -7.69 3.49 3.49
C VAL A 277 -6.77 4.71 3.64
N TRP A 278 -6.93 5.51 4.70
CA TRP A 278 -6.00 6.60 5.01
C TRP A 278 -4.57 6.12 5.19
N CYS A 279 -4.36 5.00 5.88
CA CYS A 279 -3.02 4.39 5.97
C CYS A 279 -2.52 4.00 4.58
N ALA A 280 -3.35 3.30 3.79
CA ALA A 280 -2.98 2.83 2.46
C ALA A 280 -2.67 3.95 1.46
N TYR A 281 -3.19 5.17 1.67
CA TYR A 281 -2.87 6.34 0.85
C TYR A 281 -1.38 6.71 0.86
N LEU A 282 -0.63 6.29 1.90
CA LEU A 282 0.83 6.42 1.92
C LEU A 282 1.49 5.74 0.71
N ALA A 283 0.87 4.71 0.12
CA ALA A 283 1.38 4.03 -1.06
C ALA A 283 1.29 4.87 -2.35
N PHE A 284 0.43 5.89 -2.39
CA PHE A 284 0.32 6.81 -3.53
C PHE A 284 1.25 8.03 -3.43
N LEU A 285 1.86 8.27 -2.27
CA LEU A 285 2.80 9.38 -2.12
C LEU A 285 4.10 9.10 -2.90
N ASP A 286 4.71 10.16 -3.40
CA ASP A 286 6.11 10.11 -3.85
C ASP A 286 6.98 9.84 -2.61
N GLN A 287 7.54 8.64 -2.54
CA GLN A 287 8.24 8.17 -1.34
C GLN A 287 9.55 8.92 -1.10
N ASP A 288 10.21 9.40 -2.16
CA ASP A 288 11.45 10.18 -2.04
C ASP A 288 11.12 11.62 -1.58
N ARG A 289 10.01 12.21 -2.05
CA ARG A 289 9.52 13.50 -1.47
C ARG A 289 9.07 13.35 -0.02
N LEU A 290 8.36 12.28 0.30
CA LEU A 290 7.97 11.97 1.68
C LEU A 290 9.20 11.79 2.56
N HIS A 291 10.26 11.15 2.06
CA HIS A 291 11.52 11.03 2.78
C HIS A 291 12.11 12.40 3.11
N ALA A 292 12.25 13.27 2.11
CA ALA A 292 12.80 14.60 2.28
C ALA A 292 11.99 15.45 3.27
N PHE A 293 10.66 15.39 3.18
CA PHE A 293 9.75 16.05 4.12
C PHE A 293 9.95 15.55 5.55
N LEU A 294 10.08 14.24 5.74
CA LEU A 294 10.31 13.65 7.07
C LEU A 294 11.70 14.00 7.62
N ASP A 295 12.73 14.09 6.77
CA ASP A 295 14.06 14.56 7.18
C ASP A 295 14.00 15.99 7.68
N GLU A 296 13.35 16.88 6.93
CA GLU A 296 13.16 18.27 7.31
C GLU A 296 12.40 18.40 8.65
N LEU A 297 11.29 17.66 8.79
CA LEU A 297 10.50 17.63 10.02
C LEU A 297 11.30 17.12 11.23
N GLN A 298 12.24 16.21 11.02
CA GLN A 298 13.10 15.63 12.05
C GLN A 298 14.38 16.46 12.29
N GLY A 299 14.54 17.61 11.64
CA GLY A 299 15.72 18.46 11.77
C GLY A 299 16.97 17.96 11.05
N HIS A 300 16.85 16.94 10.19
CA HIS A 300 17.92 16.47 9.33
C HIS A 300 17.97 17.36 8.06
N ARG A 301 18.61 18.52 8.14
CA ARG A 301 18.82 19.36 6.96
C ARG A 301 19.71 18.64 5.93
N PRO A 302 19.41 18.70 4.63
CA PRO A 302 20.32 18.21 3.63
C PRO A 302 21.61 19.03 3.67
N LYS A 303 22.77 18.35 3.74
CA LYS A 303 24.13 18.94 3.74
C LYS A 303 24.38 20.00 2.67
N ARG A 304 23.55 20.06 1.62
CA ARG A 304 23.62 21.05 0.54
C ARG A 304 23.33 22.47 1.02
N LEU A 305 22.53 22.66 2.08
CA LEU A 305 22.25 23.98 2.66
C LEU A 305 23.37 24.43 3.61
N ASP A 306 23.93 23.52 4.41
CA ASP A 306 25.09 23.80 5.27
C ASP A 306 26.33 24.26 4.46
N ALA A 307 26.47 23.79 3.21
CA ALA A 307 27.56 24.18 2.33
C ALA A 307 27.39 25.59 1.74
N ILE A 308 26.15 26.10 1.67
CA ILE A 308 25.84 27.48 1.23
C ILE A 308 26.02 28.45 2.41
N GLU A 309 25.58 28.05 3.60
CA GLU A 309 25.66 28.85 4.83
C GLU A 309 27.11 28.96 5.38
N ARG A 310 27.97 27.97 5.12
CA ARG A 310 29.42 28.06 5.42
C ARG A 310 30.23 28.87 4.39
N ARG A 311 29.61 29.31 3.31
CA ARG A 311 30.24 30.12 2.25
C ARG A 311 29.74 31.57 2.21
N SER A 312 28.80 31.94 3.08
CA SER A 312 28.32 33.30 3.35
C SER A 312 28.87 33.80 4.67
#